data_AF-A0A1R4J797-F1
#
_entry.id   AF-A0A1R4J797-F1
#
_cell.length_a   1.000
_cell.length_b   1.000
_cell.length_c   1.000
_cell.angle_alpha   90.00
_cell.angle_beta   90.00
_cell.angle_gamma   90.00
#
_symmetry.space_group_name_H-M   'P 1'
#
loop_
_entity.id
_entity.type
_entity.pdbx_description
1 polymer ?
#
loop_
_entity_poly.entity_id
_entity_poly.type
_entity_poly.pdbx_seq_one_letter_code
_entity_poly.pdbx_strand_id
1 'polypeptide(L)'
;MKNMTKMMMAATLAVGTLAAGCQTTPSVTAPVTQAITSEALQAHNWQLVDAKRMNGERVSQLFINPAKPLTLSFFKDNGSERVTFKNTCNNMGAQYSVVNGNVQIKNGISTMMACPEPQASFDTATLATVQGKYSLSKNAKNVPVLTIKNDNQVAYFKAVSK
;
A
#
# COMPACT_ATOMS: atom_id res chain seq x y z
N MET A 1 7.84 -22.33 55.24
CA MET A 1 6.94 -21.67 56.23
C MET A 1 5.63 -21.40 55.49
N LYS A 2 4.69 -22.34 55.54
CA LYS A 2 3.51 -22.35 56.43
C LYS A 2 2.55 -21.17 56.24
N ASN A 3 1.41 -21.49 55.62
CA ASN A 3 0.04 -21.29 56.14
C ASN A 3 -0.83 -20.15 55.58
N MET A 4 -2.00 -20.61 55.13
CA MET A 4 -3.27 -19.94 54.84
C MET A 4 -3.79 -19.14 56.05
N THR A 5 -4.62 -18.11 55.83
CA THR A 5 -6.03 -18.03 56.31
C THR A 5 -6.66 -16.64 56.10
N LYS A 6 -7.89 -16.70 55.54
CA LYS A 6 -9.06 -15.80 55.50
C LYS A 6 -9.11 -14.54 56.37
N MET A 7 -9.78 -13.50 55.85
CA MET A 7 -10.88 -12.82 56.55
C MET A 7 -11.76 -12.01 55.57
N MET A 8 -13.08 -12.15 55.72
CA MET A 8 -14.15 -11.33 55.12
C MET A 8 -14.27 -10.00 55.88
N MET A 9 -14.64 -8.89 55.23
CA MET A 9 -15.66 -7.97 55.77
C MET A 9 -16.13 -6.95 54.72
N ALA A 10 -17.37 -6.51 54.91
CA ALA A 10 -18.24 -5.86 53.94
C ALA A 10 -18.26 -4.32 54.03
N ALA A 11 -18.87 -3.74 52.99
CA ALA A 11 -19.65 -2.50 52.95
C ALA A 11 -18.92 -1.14 53.07
N THR A 12 -19.07 -0.32 52.03
CA THR A 12 -19.76 0.99 52.09
C THR A 12 -19.97 1.55 50.69
N LEU A 13 -21.20 2.00 50.40
CA LEU A 13 -21.55 2.77 49.21
C LEU A 13 -20.97 4.19 49.32
N ALA A 14 -20.35 4.69 48.26
CA ALA A 14 -20.22 6.11 48.01
C ALA A 14 -20.63 6.39 46.56
N VAL A 15 -21.82 6.98 46.40
CA VAL A 15 -22.32 7.53 45.15
C VAL A 15 -21.49 8.77 44.83
N GLY A 16 -20.57 8.65 43.88
CA GLY A 16 -19.80 9.75 43.34
C GLY A 16 -20.33 10.12 41.96
N THR A 17 -21.08 11.21 41.88
CA THR A 17 -21.50 11.86 40.63
C THR A 17 -20.28 12.31 39.83
N LEU A 18 -19.94 11.59 38.76
CA LEU A 18 -18.96 12.04 37.77
C LEU A 18 -19.71 12.70 36.62
N ALA A 19 -19.47 14.00 36.48
CA ALA A 19 -19.91 14.79 35.34
C ALA A 19 -19.49 14.11 34.03
N ALA A 20 -20.48 13.85 33.16
CA ALA A 20 -20.26 13.39 31.80
C ALA A 20 -19.60 14.50 30.98
N GLY A 21 -18.28 14.60 31.09
CA GLY A 21 -17.48 15.29 30.09
C GLY A 21 -17.48 14.45 28.83
N CYS A 22 -18.14 14.90 27.77
CA CYS A 22 -17.97 14.37 26.41
C CYS A 22 -16.49 14.51 26.03
N GLN A 23 -15.70 13.47 26.31
CA GLN A 23 -14.38 13.32 25.72
C GLN A 23 -14.60 12.95 24.26
N THR A 24 -14.47 13.92 23.36
CA THR A 24 -14.27 13.65 21.95
C THR A 24 -12.86 13.07 21.80
N THR A 25 -12.72 11.77 22.01
CA THR A 25 -11.54 11.03 21.57
C THR A 25 -11.43 11.24 20.05
N PRO A 26 -10.30 11.72 19.52
CA PRO A 26 -10.09 11.74 18.08
C PRO A 26 -10.11 10.28 17.63
N SER A 27 -11.20 9.89 16.98
CA SER A 27 -11.31 8.58 16.34
C SER A 27 -10.23 8.55 15.27
N VAL A 28 -9.14 7.84 15.56
CA VAL A 28 -8.14 7.49 14.56
C VAL A 28 -8.86 6.58 13.58
N THR A 29 -9.43 7.17 12.52
CA THR A 29 -10.13 6.43 11.48
C THR A 29 -9.14 5.42 10.89
N ALA A 30 -9.33 4.15 11.24
CA ALA A 30 -8.56 3.06 10.68
C ALA A 30 -8.76 3.05 9.15
N PRO A 31 -7.71 2.74 8.36
CA PRO A 31 -7.83 2.67 6.92
C PRO A 31 -8.90 1.63 6.54
N VAL A 32 -9.92 2.07 5.80
CA VAL A 32 -10.98 1.18 5.31
C VAL A 32 -10.45 0.42 4.10
N THR A 33 -10.38 -0.91 4.20
CA THR A 33 -10.02 -1.80 3.09
C THR A 33 -11.09 -1.73 2.01
N GLN A 34 -10.65 -1.62 0.76
CA GLN A 34 -11.52 -1.58 -0.43
C GLN A 34 -11.27 -2.83 -1.26
N ALA A 35 -12.32 -3.29 -1.97
CA ALA A 35 -12.18 -4.38 -2.92
C ALA A 35 -11.25 -3.99 -4.07
N ILE A 36 -10.36 -4.91 -4.47
CA ILE A 36 -9.59 -4.77 -5.70
C ILE A 36 -10.51 -5.16 -6.87
N THR A 37 -10.76 -4.21 -7.76
CA THR A 37 -11.37 -4.46 -9.08
C THR A 37 -10.56 -3.75 -10.16
N SER A 38 -10.73 -4.18 -11.40
CA SER A 38 -10.08 -3.56 -12.55
C SER A 38 -10.51 -2.10 -12.72
N GLU A 39 -11.79 -1.78 -12.47
CA GLU A 39 -12.33 -0.42 -12.52
C GLU A 39 -11.67 0.47 -11.46
N ALA A 40 -11.51 -0.03 -10.23
CA ALA A 40 -10.86 0.70 -9.15
C ALA A 40 -9.39 1.01 -9.47
N LEU A 41 -8.66 0.04 -10.04
CA LEU A 41 -7.28 0.22 -10.47
C LEU A 41 -7.17 1.21 -11.63
N GLN A 42 -8.14 1.17 -12.57
CA GLN A 42 -8.18 2.02 -13.76
C GLN A 42 -8.71 3.43 -13.49
N ALA A 43 -9.33 3.69 -12.34
CA ALA A 43 -9.85 5.03 -12.01
C ALA A 43 -8.75 6.09 -11.82
N HIS A 44 -7.52 5.67 -11.52
CA HIS A 44 -6.41 6.57 -11.18
C HIS A 44 -5.09 6.12 -11.80
N ASN A 45 -4.14 7.05 -11.86
CA ASN A 45 -2.72 6.72 -11.87
C ASN A 45 -2.28 6.50 -10.42
N TRP A 46 -1.34 5.58 -10.18
CA TRP A 46 -0.85 5.26 -8.84
C TRP A 46 0.61 5.66 -8.70
N GLN A 47 0.86 6.77 -8.02
CA GLN A 47 2.20 7.33 -7.86
C GLN A 47 2.84 6.84 -6.56
N LEU A 48 4.07 6.31 -6.65
CA LEU A 48 4.82 5.82 -5.50
C LEU A 48 5.09 6.94 -4.50
N VAL A 49 4.84 6.65 -3.22
CA VAL A 49 5.09 7.57 -2.09
C VAL A 49 6.16 7.00 -1.17
N ASP A 50 6.07 5.72 -0.85
CA ASP A 50 7.02 5.06 0.04
C ASP A 50 7.23 3.61 -0.35
N ALA A 51 8.44 3.09 -0.13
CA ALA A 51 8.76 1.69 -0.30
C ALA A 51 9.85 1.29 0.69
N LYS A 52 9.55 0.26 1.48
CA LYS A 52 10.43 -0.24 2.53
C LYS A 52 10.59 -1.75 2.44
N ARG A 53 11.81 -2.21 2.67
CA ARG A 53 12.12 -3.61 2.90
C ARG A 53 11.50 -4.06 4.22
N MET A 54 11.34 -5.36 4.39
CA MET A 54 10.77 -5.92 5.63
C MET A 54 11.62 -5.62 6.89
N ASN A 55 12.91 -5.36 6.73
CA ASN A 55 13.81 -4.89 7.79
C ASN A 55 13.66 -3.38 8.11
N GLY A 56 12.75 -2.67 7.43
CA GLY A 56 12.48 -1.24 7.63
C GLY A 56 13.31 -0.29 6.75
N GLU A 57 14.33 -0.78 6.05
CA GLU A 57 15.15 0.04 5.16
C GLU A 57 14.38 0.53 3.94
N ARG A 58 14.67 1.75 3.47
CA ARG A 58 14.07 2.27 2.25
C ARG A 58 14.59 1.50 1.03
N VAL A 59 13.70 1.19 0.08
CA VAL A 59 14.11 0.70 -1.25
C VAL A 59 14.62 1.89 -2.07
N SER A 60 15.85 2.34 -1.81
CA SER A 60 16.43 3.56 -2.37
C SER A 60 16.44 3.60 -3.91
N GLN A 61 16.54 2.43 -4.54
CA GLN A 61 16.48 2.25 -5.99
C GLN A 61 15.20 2.83 -6.62
N LEU A 62 14.09 2.91 -5.88
CA LEU A 62 12.83 3.48 -6.37
C LEU A 62 12.74 5.00 -6.22
N PHE A 63 13.75 5.64 -5.65
CA PHE A 63 13.76 7.06 -5.31
C PHE A 63 14.94 7.82 -5.91
N ILE A 64 15.47 7.34 -7.05
CA ILE A 64 16.60 7.96 -7.75
C ILE A 64 16.28 9.36 -8.31
N ASN A 65 15.00 9.66 -8.56
CA ASN A 65 14.55 10.96 -9.04
C ASN A 65 13.20 11.35 -8.41
N PRO A 66 13.16 12.26 -7.43
CA PRO A 66 11.92 12.65 -6.76
C PRO A 66 10.95 13.42 -7.66
N ALA A 67 11.42 14.02 -8.76
CA ALA A 67 10.56 14.70 -9.72
C ALA A 67 9.85 13.73 -10.69
N LYS A 68 10.32 12.48 -10.78
CA LYS A 68 9.78 11.44 -11.66
C LYS A 68 9.57 10.12 -10.89
N PRO A 69 8.68 10.10 -9.88
CA PRO A 69 8.41 8.88 -9.10
C PRO A 69 7.78 7.78 -9.96
N LEU A 70 8.04 6.51 -9.62
CA LEU A 70 7.37 5.38 -10.25
C LEU A 70 5.85 5.58 -10.23
N THR A 71 5.21 5.50 -11.38
CA THR A 71 3.75 5.65 -11.51
C THR A 71 3.16 4.49 -12.29
N LEU A 72 2.21 3.78 -11.68
CA LEU A 72 1.50 2.68 -12.33
C LEU A 72 0.23 3.21 -12.99
N SER A 73 0.00 2.87 -14.25
CA SER A 73 -1.18 3.30 -14.99
C SER A 73 -1.89 2.08 -15.55
N PHE A 74 -3.00 1.69 -14.93
CA PHE A 74 -3.84 0.59 -15.37
C PHE A 74 -4.86 1.08 -16.40
N PHE A 75 -5.07 0.32 -17.47
CA PHE A 75 -6.02 0.64 -18.53
C PHE A 75 -6.50 -0.64 -19.21
N LYS A 76 -7.57 -0.49 -20.00
CA LYS A 76 -8.07 -1.52 -20.90
C LYS A 76 -7.68 -1.15 -22.33
N ASP A 77 -7.13 -2.11 -23.05
CA ASP A 77 -6.70 -1.97 -24.44
C ASP A 77 -7.19 -3.18 -25.24
N ASN A 78 -8.06 -2.95 -26.23
CA ASN A 78 -8.64 -3.98 -27.09
C ASN A 78 -9.16 -5.22 -26.33
N GLY A 79 -9.90 -4.99 -25.24
CA GLY A 79 -10.48 -6.06 -24.41
C GLY A 79 -9.52 -6.66 -23.37
N SER A 80 -8.23 -6.35 -23.43
CA SER A 80 -7.21 -6.84 -22.49
C SER A 80 -6.88 -5.80 -21.42
N GLU A 81 -6.70 -6.25 -20.19
CA GLU A 81 -6.26 -5.43 -19.06
C GLU A 81 -4.74 -5.27 -19.08
N ARG A 82 -4.26 -4.02 -19.07
CA ARG A 82 -2.84 -3.68 -19.15
C ARG A 82 -2.43 -2.65 -18.09
N VAL A 83 -1.18 -2.73 -17.66
CA VAL A 83 -0.54 -1.74 -16.79
C VAL A 83 0.76 -1.27 -17.44
N THR A 84 0.99 0.04 -17.42
CA THR A 84 2.29 0.63 -17.75
C THR A 84 2.99 1.13 -16.50
N PHE A 85 4.30 0.96 -16.46
CA PHE A 85 5.17 1.45 -15.40
C PHE A 85 5.84 2.71 -15.94
N LYS A 86 5.33 3.88 -15.55
CA LYS A 86 5.81 5.17 -16.03
C LYS A 86 7.09 5.58 -15.28
N ASN A 87 7.87 6.46 -15.91
CA ASN A 87 9.14 7.02 -15.40
C ASN A 87 10.29 6.02 -15.27
N THR A 88 10.11 4.79 -15.74
CA THR A 88 11.16 3.82 -15.95
C THR A 88 12.00 4.22 -17.15
N CYS A 89 13.26 3.76 -17.20
CA CYS A 89 14.10 4.02 -18.36
C CYS A 89 13.60 3.20 -19.54
N ASN A 90 13.42 1.90 -19.37
CA ASN A 90 12.74 1.07 -20.36
C ASN A 90 11.26 1.39 -20.42
N ASN A 91 10.66 1.28 -21.61
CA ASN A 91 9.20 1.29 -21.70
C ASN A 91 8.71 -0.07 -21.20
N MET A 92 8.22 -0.08 -19.97
CA MET A 92 7.79 -1.29 -19.28
C MET A 92 6.29 -1.30 -19.05
N GLY A 93 5.71 -2.48 -19.20
CA GLY A 93 4.32 -2.74 -18.87
C GLY A 93 4.04 -4.22 -18.79
N ALA A 94 2.81 -4.56 -18.45
CA ALA A 94 2.38 -5.95 -18.39
C ALA A 94 0.89 -6.04 -18.67
N GLN A 95 0.44 -7.23 -19.05
CA GLN A 95 -0.96 -7.55 -18.91
C GLN A 95 -1.26 -7.82 -17.42
N TYR A 96 -2.50 -7.63 -17.00
CA TYR A 96 -2.92 -8.06 -15.68
C TYR A 96 -4.31 -8.68 -15.73
N SER A 97 -4.70 -9.33 -14.64
CA SER A 97 -6.08 -9.72 -14.40
C SER A 97 -6.38 -9.64 -12.91
N VAL A 98 -7.59 -9.24 -12.54
CA VAL A 98 -8.07 -9.33 -11.17
C VAL A 98 -8.83 -10.63 -10.96
N VAL A 99 -8.31 -11.52 -10.12
CA VAL A 99 -8.93 -12.81 -9.79
C VAL A 99 -9.06 -12.92 -8.28
N ASN A 100 -10.27 -13.13 -7.78
CA ASN A 100 -10.57 -13.26 -6.35
C ASN A 100 -9.98 -12.10 -5.51
N GLY A 101 -10.12 -10.86 -5.99
CA GLY A 101 -9.61 -9.67 -5.31
C GLY A 101 -8.08 -9.54 -5.31
N ASN A 102 -7.35 -10.32 -6.12
CA ASN A 102 -5.91 -10.22 -6.27
C ASN A 102 -5.53 -9.83 -7.69
N VAL A 103 -4.57 -8.92 -7.84
CA VAL A 103 -3.98 -8.60 -9.13
C VAL A 103 -2.93 -9.64 -9.48
N GLN A 104 -3.06 -10.22 -10.67
CA GLN A 104 -2.04 -11.09 -11.26
C GLN A 104 -1.40 -10.35 -12.42
N ILE A 105 -0.11 -10.05 -12.30
CA ILE A 105 0.69 -9.51 -13.41
C ILE A 105 1.07 -10.66 -14.34
N LYS A 106 0.82 -10.49 -15.64
CA LYS A 106 1.04 -11.48 -16.71
C LYS A 106 1.86 -10.86 -17.83
N ASN A 107 2.74 -11.65 -18.46
CA ASN A 107 3.45 -11.28 -19.69
C ASN A 107 4.05 -9.87 -19.62
N GLY A 108 5.00 -9.66 -18.70
CA GLY A 108 5.75 -8.41 -18.61
C GLY A 108 6.50 -8.15 -19.93
N ILE A 109 6.35 -6.94 -20.46
CA ILE A 109 7.04 -6.46 -21.65
C ILE A 109 7.94 -5.31 -21.19
N SER A 110 9.21 -5.38 -21.56
CA SER A 110 10.17 -4.31 -21.39
C SER A 110 10.91 -4.12 -22.71
N THR A 111 11.17 -2.88 -23.09
CA THR A 111 12.23 -2.61 -24.07
C THR A 111 13.57 -3.08 -23.51
N MET A 112 14.54 -3.35 -24.38
CA MET A 112 15.93 -3.66 -24.00
C MET A 112 16.84 -2.48 -24.36
N MET A 113 16.52 -1.28 -23.85
CA MET A 113 17.40 -0.12 -24.05
C MET A 113 18.63 -0.24 -23.14
N ALA A 114 19.75 0.33 -23.58
CA ALA A 114 20.95 0.46 -22.77
C ALA A 114 20.77 1.54 -21.70
N CYS A 115 20.08 1.20 -20.62
CA CYS A 115 19.84 2.09 -19.49
C CYS A 115 21.09 2.17 -18.59
N PRO A 116 21.66 3.36 -18.37
CA PRO A 116 22.78 3.52 -17.45
C PRO A 116 22.31 3.42 -15.99
N GLU A 117 23.24 3.17 -15.08
CA GLU A 117 22.96 3.36 -13.65
C GLU A 117 22.79 4.86 -13.31
N PRO A 118 21.88 5.24 -12.39
CA PRO A 118 21.08 4.38 -11.50
C PRO A 118 19.73 3.90 -12.09
N GLN A 119 19.46 4.18 -13.37
CA GLN A 119 18.16 3.93 -13.99
C GLN A 119 17.88 2.45 -14.22
N ALA A 120 18.90 1.66 -14.57
CA ALA A 120 18.78 0.21 -14.67
C ALA A 120 18.36 -0.43 -13.32
N SER A 121 18.92 0.06 -12.21
CA SER A 121 18.51 -0.37 -10.86
C SER A 121 17.06 0.02 -10.52
N PHE A 122 16.61 1.21 -10.95
CA PHE A 122 15.21 1.64 -10.80
C PHE A 122 14.24 0.73 -11.56
N ASP A 123 14.57 0.36 -12.80
CA ASP A 123 13.74 -0.55 -13.61
C ASP A 123 13.65 -1.94 -12.95
N THR A 124 14.79 -2.46 -12.48
CA THR A 124 14.86 -3.75 -11.77
C THR A 124 14.01 -3.72 -10.49
N ALA A 125 14.14 -2.68 -9.68
CA ALA A 125 13.35 -2.50 -8.47
C ALA A 125 11.86 -2.35 -8.76
N THR A 126 11.50 -1.71 -9.88
CA THR A 126 10.11 -1.61 -10.34
C THR A 126 9.52 -2.99 -10.61
N LEU A 127 10.21 -3.83 -11.38
CA LEU A 127 9.76 -5.20 -11.69
C LEU A 127 9.67 -6.08 -10.44
N ALA A 128 10.60 -5.93 -9.49
CA ALA A 128 10.53 -6.64 -8.20
C ALA A 128 9.33 -6.18 -7.35
N THR A 129 8.99 -4.89 -7.41
CA THR A 129 7.90 -4.30 -6.63
C THR A 129 6.54 -4.77 -7.12
N VAL A 130 6.29 -4.72 -8.43
CA VAL A 130 4.97 -5.01 -9.02
C VAL A 130 4.60 -6.50 -8.96
N GLN A 131 5.56 -7.39 -8.69
CA GLN A 131 5.30 -8.82 -8.47
C GLN A 131 4.88 -9.15 -7.03
N GLY A 132 3.97 -8.34 -6.47
CA GLY A 132 3.47 -8.51 -5.10
C GLY A 132 1.96 -8.70 -5.02
N LYS A 133 1.46 -8.86 -3.79
CA LYS A 133 0.03 -8.82 -3.48
C LYS A 133 -0.46 -7.37 -3.38
N TYR A 134 -1.57 -7.10 -4.05
CA TYR A 134 -2.16 -5.77 -4.13
C TYR A 134 -3.29 -5.64 -3.12
N SER A 135 -3.39 -4.47 -2.49
CA SER A 135 -4.53 -4.11 -1.63
C SER A 135 -4.86 -2.63 -1.80
N LEU A 136 -6.14 -2.30 -1.69
CA LEU A 136 -6.62 -0.91 -1.72
C LEU A 136 -7.15 -0.54 -0.34
N SER A 137 -6.83 0.67 0.08
CA SER A 137 -7.38 1.28 1.27
C SER A 137 -7.66 2.76 1.05
N LYS A 138 -8.25 3.43 2.03
CA LYS A 138 -8.29 4.90 2.07
C LYS A 138 -7.46 5.37 3.26
N ASN A 139 -6.70 6.45 3.07
CA ASN A 139 -6.04 7.12 4.18
C ASN A 139 -7.04 7.99 4.97
N ALA A 140 -6.59 8.63 6.05
CA ALA A 140 -7.43 9.49 6.90
C ALA A 140 -8.08 10.68 6.17
N LYS A 141 -7.59 11.06 4.97
CA LYS A 141 -8.16 12.12 4.12
C LYS A 141 -9.08 11.56 3.03
N ASN A 142 -9.50 10.30 3.16
CA ASN A 142 -10.30 9.57 2.16
C ASN A 142 -9.64 9.43 0.78
N VAL A 143 -8.31 9.62 0.68
CA VAL A 143 -7.59 9.42 -0.57
C VAL A 143 -7.27 7.93 -0.73
N PRO A 144 -7.59 7.31 -1.89
CA PRO A 144 -7.23 5.93 -2.15
C PRO A 144 -5.71 5.72 -2.12
N VAL A 145 -5.30 4.64 -1.44
CA VAL A 145 -3.92 4.19 -1.35
C VAL A 145 -3.86 2.76 -1.88
N LEU A 146 -3.04 2.56 -2.90
CA LEU A 146 -2.69 1.23 -3.39
C LEU A 146 -1.42 0.77 -2.66
N THR A 147 -1.48 -0.42 -2.09
CA THR A 147 -0.34 -1.06 -1.43
C THR A 147 0.02 -2.33 -2.17
N ILE A 148 1.32 -2.49 -2.46
CA ILE A 148 1.87 -3.71 -3.05
C ILE A 148 2.87 -4.29 -2.05
N LYS A 149 2.64 -5.54 -1.62
CA LYS A 149 3.48 -6.22 -0.64
C LYS A 149 3.95 -7.57 -1.18
N ASN A 150 5.23 -7.85 -1.05
CA ASN A 150 5.83 -9.16 -1.23
C ASN A 150 6.67 -9.53 0.00
N ASP A 151 7.38 -10.65 -0.04
CA ASP A 151 8.15 -11.15 1.10
C ASP A 151 9.36 -10.26 1.45
N ASN A 152 9.80 -9.43 0.50
CA ASN A 152 10.98 -8.60 0.65
C ASN A 152 10.66 -7.15 1.01
N GLN A 153 9.51 -6.63 0.59
CA GLN A 153 9.17 -5.22 0.70
C GLN A 153 7.67 -4.93 0.66
N VAL A 154 7.31 -3.74 1.13
CA VAL A 154 6.01 -3.10 0.98
C VAL A 154 6.18 -1.73 0.30
N ALA A 155 5.34 -1.45 -0.69
CA ALA A 155 5.29 -0.18 -1.41
C ALA A 155 3.90 0.43 -1.35
N TYR A 156 3.84 1.73 -1.13
CA TYR A 156 2.62 2.52 -0.99
C TYR A 156 2.54 3.55 -2.11
N PHE A 157 1.39 3.59 -2.77
CA PHE A 157 1.10 4.47 -3.88
C PHE A 157 -0.13 5.30 -3.57
N LYS A 158 -0.09 6.60 -3.86
CA LYS A 158 -1.26 7.48 -3.79
C LYS A 158 -1.96 7.51 -5.15
N ALA A 159 -3.28 7.60 -5.13
CA ALA A 159 -4.05 7.94 -6.32
C ALA A 159 -3.69 9.36 -6.79
N VAL A 160 -3.46 9.51 -8.08
CA VAL A 160 -3.34 10.80 -8.78
C VAL A 160 -4.22 10.76 -10.04
N SER A 161 -4.63 11.93 -10.51
CA SER A 161 -5.45 12.06 -11.72
C SER A 161 -4.78 11.40 -12.92
N LYS A 162 -5.61 10.89 -13.84
CA LYS A 162 -5.13 10.19 -15.02
C LYS A 162 -4.46 11.09 -16.04
#